data_AF-A0A382ZRC1-F1
#
_entry.id   AF-A0A382ZRC1-F1
#
_cell.length_a   1.000
_cell.length_b   1.000
_cell.length_c   1.000
_cell.angle_alpha   90.00
_cell.angle_beta   90.00
_cell.angle_gamma   90.00
#
_symmetry.space_group_name_H-M   'P 1'
#
loop_
_entity.id
_entity.type
_entity.pdbx_description
1 polymer ?
#
loop_
_entity_poly.entity_id
_entity_poly.type
_entity_poly.pdbx_seq_one_letter_code
_entity_poly.pdbx_strand_id
1 'polypeptide(L)' 'MARNVLFILADQFRADCLGVAGNEVLQTPNLDQLAHEGAHFRNCFNQAAPCGPSR' A
#
# COMPACT_ATOMS: atom_id res chain seq x y z
N MET A 1 15.80 23.91 -0.08
CA MET A 1 14.41 23.54 0.24
C MET A 1 14.42 22.15 0.85
N ALA A 2 13.75 21.93 1.98
CA ALA A 2 13.66 20.62 2.62
C ALA A 2 12.58 19.77 1.91
N ARG A 3 12.77 18.45 1.92
CA ARG A 3 11.81 17.51 1.32
C ARG A 3 10.75 17.15 2.36
N ASN A 4 9.49 17.23 1.95
CA ASN A 4 8.37 16.81 2.80
C ASN A 4 8.13 15.31 2.65
N VAL A 5 7.71 14.64 3.73
CA VAL A 5 7.37 13.21 3.75
C VAL A 5 5.93 13.06 4.20
N LEU A 6 5.11 12.39 3.39
CA LEU A 6 3.75 11.98 3.75
C LEU A 6 3.76 10.46 3.93
N PHE A 7 3.45 10.00 5.15
CA PHE A 7 3.34 8.58 5.46
C PHE A 7 1.87 8.21 5.68
N ILE A 8 1.33 7.33 4.83
CA ILE A 8 -0.05 6.87 4.88
C ILE A 8 -0.04 5.40 5.31
N LEU A 9 -0.78 5.07 6.36
CA LEU A 9 -1.00 3.70 6.82
C LEU A 9 -2.49 3.36 6.73
N ALA A 10 -2.82 2.27 6.04
CA ALA A 10 -4.17 1.74 5.96
C ALA A 10 -4.36 0.62 6.98
N ASP A 11 -5.48 0.62 7.72
CA ASP A 11 -5.79 -0.45 8.67
C ASP A 11 -6.53 -1.59 7.97
N GLN A 12 -6.18 -2.83 8.32
CA GLN A 12 -6.78 -4.05 7.77
C GLN A 12 -6.78 -4.15 6.23
N PHE A 13 -5.81 -3.51 5.57
CA PHE A 13 -5.69 -3.50 4.11
C PHE A 13 -4.95 -4.75 3.60
N ARG A 14 -5.60 -5.55 2.75
CA ARG A 14 -4.98 -6.74 2.16
C ARG A 14 -4.07 -6.38 1.00
N ALA A 15 -3.01 -7.16 0.80
CA ALA A 15 -2.05 -6.96 -0.29
C ALA A 15 -2.67 -7.10 -1.69
N ASP A 16 -3.77 -7.85 -1.83
CA ASP A 16 -4.48 -8.06 -3.09
C ASP A 16 -5.66 -7.09 -3.31
N CYS A 17 -5.84 -6.08 -2.45
CA CYS A 17 -6.85 -5.04 -2.62
C CYS A 17 -6.39 -3.86 -3.51
N LEU A 18 -5.63 -4.15 -4.57
CA LEU A 18 -5.13 -3.15 -5.51
C LEU A 18 -5.22 -3.66 -6.95
N GLY A 19 -5.56 -2.77 -7.89
CA GLY A 19 -5.53 -3.06 -9.33
C GLY A 19 -4.13 -3.47 -9.79
N VAL A 20 -3.09 -2.77 -9.35
CA VAL A 20 -1.68 -3.10 -9.64
C VAL A 20 -1.23 -4.44 -9.02
N ALA A 21 -1.99 -4.98 -8.06
CA ALA A 21 -1.78 -6.32 -7.50
C ALA A 21 -2.60 -7.41 -8.22
N GLY A 22 -3.29 -7.08 -9.31
CA GLY A 22 -4.07 -8.01 -10.13
C GLY A 22 -5.54 -8.12 -9.73
N ASN A 23 -6.06 -7.22 -8.89
CA ASN A 23 -7.47 -7.20 -8.56
C ASN A 23 -8.31 -6.65 -9.74
N GLU A 24 -9.21 -7.46 -10.28
CA GLU A 24 -10.04 -7.08 -11.44
C GLU A 24 -11.37 -6.41 -11.06
N VAL A 25 -11.73 -6.42 -9.77
CA VAL A 25 -13.05 -5.94 -9.28
C VAL A 25 -12.93 -4.56 -8.65
N LEU A 26 -11.88 -4.35 -7.85
CA LEU A 26 -11.69 -3.10 -7.11
C LEU A 26 -11.06 -2.02 -7.99
N GLN A 27 -11.61 -0.82 -7.93
CA GLN A 27 -11.08 0.34 -8.64
C GLN A 27 -10.21 1.18 -7.71
N THR A 28 -8.90 1.19 -7.93
CA THR A 28 -7.91 1.90 -7.11
C THR A 28 -7.06 2.90 -7.91
N PRO A 29 -7.64 3.73 -8.79
CA PRO A 29 -6.90 4.46 -9.82
C PRO A 29 -5.76 5.34 -9.27
N ASN A 30 -5.97 6.00 -8.13
CA ASN A 30 -4.95 6.86 -7.51
C ASN A 30 -3.78 6.07 -6.91
N LEU A 31 -4.05 4.89 -6.33
CA LEU A 31 -3.01 4.03 -5.76
C LEU A 31 -2.25 3.30 -6.85
N ASP A 32 -2.94 2.90 -7.93
CA ASP A 32 -2.34 2.28 -9.10
C ASP A 32 -1.41 3.28 -9.82
N GLN A 33 -1.84 4.54 -9.96
CA GLN A 33 -0.98 5.62 -10.45
C GLN A 33 0.24 5.83 -9.56
N LEU A 34 0.06 5.92 -8.24
CA LEU A 34 1.17 6.09 -7.30
C LEU A 34 2.19 4.93 -7.40
N ALA A 35 1.70 3.70 -7.57
CA ALA A 35 2.54 2.53 -7.76
C ALA A 35 3.31 2.56 -9.09
N HIS A 36 2.73 3.10 -10.16
CA HIS A 36 3.37 3.23 -11.48
C HIS A 36 4.40 4.37 -11.54
N GLU A 37 4.14 5.49 -10.85
CA GLU A 37 5.06 6.63 -10.77
C GLU A 37 6.19 6.42 -9.75
N GLY A 38 6.04 5.42 -8.88
CA GLY A 38 6.97 5.12 -7.79
C GLY A 38 7.49 3.69 -7.80
N ALA A 39 7.47 3.06 -6.63
CA ALA A 39 7.90 1.68 -6.44
C ALA A 39 6.82 0.88 -5.72
N HIS A 40 6.55 -0.33 -6.21
CA HIS A 40 5.60 -1.26 -5.61
C HIS A 40 6.30 -2.53 -5.14
N PHE A 41 6.31 -2.75 -3.83
CA PHE A 41 6.95 -3.91 -3.21
C PHE A 41 5.96 -5.07 -3.11
N ARG A 42 6.12 -6.09 -3.97
CA ARG A 42 5.24 -7.28 -3.98
C ARG A 42 5.39 -8.17 -2.73
N ASN A 43 6.52 -8.06 -2.03
CA ASN A 43 6.86 -8.83 -0.83
C ASN A 43 7.14 -7.87 0.33
N CYS A 44 6.09 -7.26 0.88
CA CYS A 44 6.14 -6.34 2.02
C CYS A 44 5.29 -6.90 3.16
N PHE A 45 5.91 -7.28 4.27
CA PHE A 45 5.26 -7.98 5.38
C PHE A 45 5.37 -7.17 6.67
N ASN A 46 4.34 -7.27 7.51
CA ASN A 46 4.41 -6.81 8.89
C ASN A 46 5.04 -7.88 9.80
N GLN A 47 5.53 -7.46 10.97
CA GLN A 47 6.15 -8.37 11.93
C GLN A 47 5.13 -9.19 12.74
N ALA A 48 3.88 -8.71 12.83
CA ALA A 48 2.79 -9.38 13.54
C ALA A 48 1.45 -8.96 12.94
N ALA A 49 0.46 -9.87 12.89
CA ALA A 49 -0.86 -9.59 12.34
C ALA A 49 -1.72 -8.58 13.15
N PRO A 50 -1.71 -8.55 14.50
CA PRO A 50 -2.54 -7.61 15.25
C PRO A 50 -2.08 -6.15 15.11
N CYS A 51 -3.02 -5.21 15.16
CA CYS A 51 -2.75 -3.78 14.89
C CYS A 51 -1.67 -3.18 15.81
N GLY A 52 -1.71 -3.48 17.11
CA GLY A 52 -0.76 -2.96 18.10
C GLY A 52 0.71 -3.30 17.81
N PRO A 53 1.09 -4.60 17.75
CA PRO A 53 2.46 -5.01 17.46
C PRO A 53 2.90 -4.78 16.00
N SER A 54 1.97 -4.46 15.09
CA SER A 54 2.29 -4.14 13.70
C SER A 54 2.67 -2.68 13.46
N ARG A 55 2.26 -1.76 14.34
CA ARG A 55 2.53 -0.32 14.25
C ARG A 55 3.81 0.03 15.00
#